data_AF-A0A2S9FBF9-F1
#
_entry.id   AF-A0A2S9FBF9-F1
#
_cell.length_a   1.000
_cell.length_b   1.000
_cell.length_c   1.000
_cell.angle_alpha   90.00
_cell.angle_beta   90.00
_cell.angle_gamma   90.00
#
_symmetry.space_group_name_H-M   'P 1'
#
loop_
_entity.id
_entity.type
_entity.pdbx_description
1 polymer ?
#
loop_
_entity_poly.entity_id
_entity_poly.type
_entity_poly.pdbx_seq_one_letter_code
_entity_poly.pdbx_strand_id
1 'polypeptide(L)'
;MMAPSEATIPAVLADRAQKQPDDTAYTFVDYEADPAGIEESLTWSEVHERVLVVAEKLAKLGSPGDRAVILAPQSLEYIVGFLGAIQAGFVAVPLSMPQTR
;
A
#
# COMPACT_ATOMS: atom_id res chain seq x y z
N MET A 1 9.04 -27.50 17.08
CA MET A 1 7.81 -27.65 16.29
C MET A 1 6.85 -26.57 16.73
N MET A 2 6.65 -25.56 15.88
CA MET A 2 5.58 -24.57 15.98
C MET A 2 5.10 -24.42 14.54
N ALA A 3 3.83 -24.70 14.27
CA ALA A 3 3.23 -24.37 12.99
C ALA A 3 2.49 -23.04 13.19
N PRO A 4 2.94 -21.93 12.58
CA PRO A 4 2.09 -20.77 12.45
C PRO A 4 1.20 -20.98 11.23
N SER A 5 -0.12 -20.86 11.41
CA SER A 5 -0.96 -20.35 10.33
C SER A 5 -0.85 -18.82 10.35
N GLU A 6 0.24 -18.25 9.84
CA GLU A 6 0.44 -16.79 9.84
C GLU A 6 0.42 -16.26 8.41
N ALA A 7 -0.76 -15.83 7.98
CA ALA A 7 -0.87 -15.11 6.71
C ALA A 7 -0.10 -13.78 6.81
N THR A 8 0.83 -13.54 5.88
CA THR A 8 1.54 -12.26 5.78
C THR A 8 0.67 -11.22 5.05
N ILE A 9 0.92 -9.92 5.25
CA ILE A 9 0.21 -8.86 4.53
C ILE A 9 0.28 -9.08 3.00
N PRO A 10 1.47 -9.32 2.40
CA PRO A 10 1.58 -9.75 0.98
C PRO A 10 0.70 -10.93 0.60
N ALA A 11 0.69 -11.99 1.42
CA ALA A 11 -0.09 -13.19 1.13
C ALA A 11 -1.59 -12.93 1.16
N VAL A 12 -2.09 -12.13 2.11
CA VAL A 12 -3.50 -11.74 2.17
C VAL A 12 -3.86 -10.84 0.98
N LEU A 13 -2.99 -9.91 0.60
CA LEU A 13 -3.25 -9.03 -0.55
C LEU A 13 -3.35 -9.83 -1.85
N ALA A 14 -2.43 -10.76 -2.08
CA ALA A 14 -2.47 -11.66 -3.23
C ALA A 14 -3.71 -12.57 -3.22
N ASP A 15 -4.08 -13.11 -2.04
CA ASP A 15 -5.28 -13.95 -1.90
C ASP A 15 -6.57 -13.18 -2.25
N ARG A 16 -6.69 -11.94 -1.78
CA ARG A 16 -7.85 -11.08 -2.08
C ARG A 16 -7.90 -10.71 -3.56
N ALA A 17 -6.77 -10.33 -4.15
CA ALA A 17 -6.67 -10.02 -5.57
C ALA A 17 -7.05 -11.22 -6.46
N GLN A 18 -6.83 -12.45 -5.99
CA GLN A 18 -7.25 -13.66 -6.71
C GLN A 18 -8.72 -14.03 -6.49
N LYS A 19 -9.23 -13.94 -5.25
CA LYS A 19 -10.57 -14.43 -4.90
C LYS A 19 -11.69 -13.42 -5.14
N GLN A 20 -11.37 -12.14 -5.08
CA GLN A 20 -12.33 -11.03 -5.21
C GLN A 20 -11.70 -9.82 -5.91
N PRO A 21 -11.20 -9.99 -7.16
CA PRO A 21 -10.42 -8.98 -7.86
C PRO A 21 -11.15 -7.65 -8.03
N ASP A 22 -12.45 -7.70 -8.29
CA ASP A 22 -13.26 -6.52 -8.67
C ASP A 22 -13.93 -5.83 -7.46
N ASP A 23 -13.84 -6.43 -6.26
CA ASP A 23 -14.36 -5.82 -5.05
C ASP A 23 -13.48 -4.63 -4.65
N THR A 24 -14.10 -3.52 -4.22
CA THR A 24 -13.39 -2.36 -3.68
C THR A 24 -12.56 -2.74 -2.45
N ALA A 25 -11.27 -2.43 -2.50
CA ALA A 25 -10.33 -2.65 -1.39
C ALA A 25 -10.17 -1.39 -0.54
N TYR A 26 -9.93 -0.25 -1.18
CA TYR A 26 -9.76 1.05 -0.50
C TYR A 26 -10.52 2.14 -1.25
N THR A 27 -11.08 3.07 -0.48
CA THR A 27 -11.65 4.32 -0.97
C THR A 27 -11.00 5.47 -0.21
N PHE A 28 -10.47 6.44 -0.94
CA PHE A 28 -10.06 7.73 -0.42
C PHE A 28 -11.15 8.75 -0.76
N VAL A 29 -11.47 9.63 0.20
CA VAL A 29 -12.43 10.71 -0.02
C VAL A 29 -11.71 12.05 0.11
N ASP A 30 -11.56 12.75 -1.02
CA ASP A 30 -10.91 14.05 -1.08
C ASP A 30 -11.91 15.16 -0.72
N TYR A 31 -11.77 15.69 0.49
CA TYR A 31 -12.52 16.85 0.98
C TYR A 31 -11.80 18.18 0.75
N GLU A 32 -10.54 18.16 0.31
CA GLU A 32 -9.80 19.38 -0.03
C GLU A 32 -10.20 19.89 -1.41
N ALA A 33 -10.47 18.98 -2.35
CA ALA A 33 -10.96 19.32 -3.69
C ALA A 33 -12.44 19.75 -3.70
N ASP A 34 -13.29 19.11 -2.89
CA ASP A 34 -14.71 19.45 -2.76
C ASP A 34 -15.21 19.19 -1.32
N PRO A 35 -15.84 20.15 -0.62
CA PRO A 35 -16.43 19.93 0.70
C PRO A 35 -17.49 18.80 0.74
N ALA A 36 -18.11 18.46 -0.39
CA ALA A 36 -19.01 17.33 -0.52
C ALA A 36 -18.28 15.97 -0.55
N GLY A 37 -16.97 15.97 -0.80
CA GLY A 37 -16.11 14.80 -0.91
C GLY A 37 -16.10 14.21 -2.33
N ILE A 38 -14.90 13.98 -2.87
CA ILE A 38 -14.71 13.22 -4.12
C ILE A 38 -14.13 11.85 -3.77
N GLU A 39 -14.86 10.79 -4.12
CA GLU A 39 -14.41 9.41 -3.88
C GLU A 39 -13.49 8.92 -4.99
N GLU A 40 -12.35 8.38 -4.59
CA GLU A 40 -11.44 7.61 -5.44
C GLU A 40 -11.30 6.21 -4.84
N SER A 41 -11.49 5.17 -5.63
CA SER A 41 -11.43 3.78 -5.15
C SER A 41 -10.46 2.94 -5.95
N LEU A 42 -9.88 1.93 -5.29
CA LEU A 42 -9.14 0.86 -5.94
C LEU A 42 -9.75 -0.50 -5.59
N THR A 43 -9.83 -1.38 -6.58
CA THR A 43 -10.18 -2.79 -6.39
C THR A 43 -9.00 -3.58 -5.82
N TRP A 44 -9.25 -4.80 -5.33
CA TRP A 44 -8.17 -5.66 -4.85
C TRP A 44 -7.11 -5.98 -5.91
N SER A 45 -7.53 -6.20 -7.17
CA SER A 45 -6.60 -6.43 -8.27
C SER A 45 -5.72 -5.20 -8.54
N GLU A 46 -6.33 -4.02 -8.59
CA GLU A 46 -5.61 -2.76 -8.84
C GLU A 46 -4.60 -2.43 -7.74
N VAL A 47 -4.96 -2.64 -6.47
CA VAL A 47 -4.02 -2.45 -5.34
C VAL A 47 -2.85 -3.41 -5.49
N HIS A 48 -3.11 -4.69 -5.71
CA HIS A 48 -2.06 -5.70 -5.80
C HIS A 48 -1.10 -5.43 -6.96
N GLU A 49 -1.61 -5.08 -8.14
CA GLU A 49 -0.78 -4.72 -9.30
C GLU A 49 0.08 -3.50 -9.02
N ARG A 50 -0.49 -2.42 -8.47
CA ARG A 50 0.26 -1.20 -8.14
C ARG A 50 1.31 -1.45 -7.06
N VAL A 51 1.00 -2.29 -6.07
CA VAL A 51 1.93 -2.71 -5.01
C VAL A 51 3.12 -3.49 -5.58
N LEU A 52 2.88 -4.41 -6.52
CA LEU A 52 3.96 -5.14 -7.20
C LEU A 52 4.86 -4.20 -8.00
N VAL A 53 4.29 -3.22 -8.72
CA VAL A 53 5.06 -2.21 -9.45
C VAL A 53 5.95 -1.39 -8.52
N VAL A 54 5.47 -0.97 -7.35
CA VAL A 54 6.30 -0.27 -6.36
C VAL A 54 7.37 -1.19 -5.79
N ALA A 55 7.03 -2.43 -5.47
CA ALA A 55 7.96 -3.38 -4.89
C ALA A 55 9.14 -3.68 -5.83
N GLU A 56 8.87 -3.88 -7.13
CA GLU A 56 9.90 -4.09 -8.14
C GLU A 56 10.83 -2.87 -8.32
N LYS A 57 10.30 -1.66 -8.14
CA LYS A 57 11.11 -0.43 -8.15
C LYS A 57 12.00 -0.34 -6.92
N LEU A 58 11.46 -0.62 -5.73
CA LEU A 58 12.22 -0.60 -4.48
C LEU A 58 13.33 -1.66 -4.43
N ALA A 59 13.07 -2.86 -4.97
CA ALA A 59 14.07 -3.94 -5.06
C ALA A 59 15.32 -3.56 -5.88
N LYS A 60 15.23 -2.53 -6.74
CA LYS A 60 16.37 -1.99 -7.50
C LYS A 60 17.16 -0.92 -6.73
N LEU A 61 16.62 -0.43 -5.61
CA LEU A 61 17.15 0.70 -4.85
C LEU A 61 17.74 0.29 -3.49
N GLY A 62 17.44 -0.92 -3.01
CA GLY A 62 17.93 -1.42 -1.72
C GLY A 62 17.66 -2.91 -1.55
N SER A 63 17.85 -3.39 -0.31
CA SER A 63 17.73 -4.80 0.03
C SER A 63 16.62 -5.04 1.06
N PRO A 64 16.05 -6.26 1.11
CA PRO A 64 15.15 -6.63 2.21
C PRO A 64 15.77 -6.34 3.58
N GLY A 65 14.97 -5.76 4.48
CA GLY A 65 15.40 -5.26 5.79
C GLY A 65 15.81 -3.78 5.81
N ASP A 66 16.05 -3.16 4.66
CA ASP A 66 16.25 -1.70 4.58
C ASP A 66 14.96 -0.95 4.93
N ARG A 67 15.09 0.29 5.39
CA ARG A 67 13.95 1.13 5.77
C ARG A 67 13.49 1.96 4.58
N ALA A 68 12.20 1.92 4.27
CA ALA A 68 11.56 2.77 3.29
C ALA A 68 10.67 3.78 4.00
N VAL A 69 11.08 5.05 4.00
CA VAL A 69 10.26 6.15 4.52
C VAL A 69 9.17 6.49 3.51
N ILE A 70 7.91 6.44 3.96
CA ILE A 70 6.76 6.83 3.14
C ILE A 70 6.38 8.25 3.53
N LEU A 71 6.74 9.19 2.67
CA LEU A 71 6.49 10.62 2.84
C LEU A 71 5.68 11.13 1.66
N ALA A 72 4.36 11.05 1.78
CA ALA A 72 3.39 11.48 0.79
C ALA A 72 2.15 12.07 1.48
N PRO A 73 1.33 12.87 0.77
CA PRO A 73 -0.01 13.24 1.24
C PRO A 73 -0.85 12.01 1.57
N GLN A 74 -1.93 12.20 2.33
CA GLN A 74 -2.91 11.12 2.53
C GLN A 74 -3.64 10.88 1.20
N SER A 75 -3.43 9.72 0.60
CA SER A 75 -4.06 9.31 -0.66
C SER A 75 -3.98 7.79 -0.85
N LEU A 76 -4.52 7.27 -1.95
CA LEU A 76 -4.39 5.85 -2.30
C LEU A 76 -2.92 5.48 -2.60
N GLU A 77 -2.14 6.40 -3.15
CA GLU A 77 -0.70 6.25 -3.40
C GLU A 77 0.08 6.07 -2.10
N TYR A 78 -0.36 6.67 -1.00
CA TYR A 78 0.23 6.45 0.32
C TYR A 78 0.10 4.98 0.73
N ILE A 79 -1.09 4.40 0.58
CA ILE A 79 -1.37 2.99 0.89
C ILE A 79 -0.56 2.08 -0.04
N VAL A 80 -0.54 2.36 -1.34
CA VAL A 80 0.25 1.61 -2.32
C VAL A 80 1.75 1.67 -2.00
N GLY A 81 2.28 2.82 -1.62
CA GLY A 81 3.69 2.99 -1.24
C GLY A 81 4.05 2.19 0.01
N PHE A 82 3.19 2.25 1.03
CA PHE A 82 3.34 1.48 2.27
C PHE A 82 3.31 -0.04 2.02
N LEU A 83 2.31 -0.53 1.30
CA LEU A 83 2.18 -1.96 0.98
C LEU A 83 3.28 -2.42 0.01
N GLY A 84 3.69 -1.57 -0.93
CA GLY A 84 4.81 -1.81 -1.85
C GLY A 84 6.14 -2.00 -1.12
N ALA A 85 6.40 -1.20 -0.08
CA ALA A 85 7.58 -1.39 0.77
C ALA A 85 7.55 -2.73 1.51
N ILE A 86 6.40 -3.11 2.09
CA ILE A 86 6.24 -4.42 2.74
C ILE A 86 6.42 -5.56 1.73
N GLN A 87 5.83 -5.44 0.54
CA GLN A 87 5.95 -6.41 -0.54
C GLN A 87 7.40 -6.59 -1.01
N ALA A 88 8.20 -5.51 -1.01
CA ALA A 88 9.63 -5.56 -1.33
C ALA A 88 10.50 -6.15 -0.20
N GLY A 89 9.92 -6.45 0.97
CA GLY A 89 10.65 -6.90 2.15
C GLY A 89 11.36 -5.78 2.91
N PHE A 90 11.04 -4.52 2.64
CA PHE A 90 11.56 -3.38 3.40
C PHE A 90 10.80 -3.21 4.72
N VAL A 91 11.43 -2.57 5.69
CA VAL A 91 10.76 -2.02 6.87
C VAL A 91 10.07 -0.73 6.46
N ALA A 92 8.76 -0.77 6.23
CA ALA A 92 7.98 0.41 5.91
C ALA A 92 7.90 1.36 7.11
N VAL A 93 8.25 2.63 6.91
CA VAL A 93 8.22 3.68 7.93
C VAL A 93 7.23 4.77 7.50
N PRO A 94 5.95 4.67 7.90
CA PRO A 94 4.93 5.65 7.54
C PRO A 94 5.11 6.94 8.38
N LEU A 95 5.24 8.07 7.70
CA LEU A 95 5.27 9.39 8.33
C LEU A 95 4.13 10.26 7.82
N SER A 96 3.68 11.19 8.65
CA SER A 96 2.82 12.29 8.23
C SER A 96 3.65 13.37 7.52
N MET A 97 3.07 14.04 6.51
CA MET A 97 3.69 15.22 5.92
C MET A 97 3.96 16.29 6.99
N PRO A 98 5.12 16.96 6.97
CA PRO A 98 5.40 18.05 7.90
C PRO A 98 4.37 19.16 7.73
N GLN A 99 3.80 19.61 8.84
CA GLN A 99 2.92 20.78 8.85
C GLN A 99 3.80 22.03 8.77
N THR A 100 3.93 22.60 7.57
CA THR A 100 4.53 23.92 7.42
C THR A 100 3.49 24.92 7.90
N ARG A 101 3.76 25.52 9.06
CA ARG A 101 2.94 26.57 9.64
C ARG A 101 3.11 27.89 8.89
#